data_AF-A0AAV5BKW7-F1
#
_entry.id   AF-A0AAV5BKW7-F1
#
_cell.length_a   1.000
_cell.length_b   1.000
_cell.length_c   1.000
_cell.angle_alpha   90.00
_cell.angle_beta   90.00
_cell.angle_gamma   90.00
#
_symmetry.space_group_name_H-M   'P 1'
#
loop_
_entity.id
_entity.type
_entity.pdbx_description
1 polymer ?
#
loop_
_entity_poly.entity_id
_entity_poly.type
_entity_poly.pdbx_seq_one_letter_code
_entity_poly.pdbx_strand_id
1 'polypeptide(L)'
;MAVLLGIIAALFAGNAAVVDAYPGGDFRFQFVAQQNAARASMGLPPLVWDERVASYARWYAQARRGDCALLSISISALRCRMQSGNPPVKAEEILERGL
;
A
#
# COMPACT_ATOMS: atom_id res chain seq x y z
N MET A 1 11.74 36.29 3.03
CA MET A 1 10.86 35.71 4.08
C MET A 1 9.46 35.41 3.54
N ALA A 2 8.71 36.39 3.02
CA ALA A 2 7.37 36.16 2.46
C ALA A 2 7.32 35.21 1.24
N VAL A 3 8.32 35.28 0.36
CA VAL A 3 8.42 34.40 -0.84
C VAL A 3 8.68 32.94 -0.46
N LEU A 4 9.52 32.71 0.55
CA LEU A 4 9.81 31.36 1.06
C LEU A 4 8.58 30.76 1.75
N LEU A 5 7.84 31.55 2.52
CA LEU A 5 6.59 31.13 3.14
C LEU A 5 5.51 30.83 2.09
N GLY A 6 5.46 31.60 0.99
CA GLY A 6 4.55 31.34 -0.13
C GLY A 6 4.88 30.06 -0.90
N ILE A 7 6.16 29.77 -1.14
CA ILE A 7 6.60 28.51 -1.78
C ILE A 7 6.29 27.31 -0.88
N ILE A 8 6.56 27.42 0.43
CA ILE A 8 6.24 26.38 1.40
C ILE A 8 4.72 26.13 1.44
N ALA A 9 3.89 27.19 1.45
CA ALA A 9 2.43 27.05 1.40
C ALA A 9 1.93 26.37 0.12
N ALA A 10 2.54 26.68 -1.04
CA ALA A 10 2.17 26.04 -2.31
C ALA A 10 2.52 24.55 -2.36
N LEU A 11 3.61 24.13 -1.72
CA LEU A 11 4.01 22.72 -1.62
C LEU A 11 3.10 21.90 -0.69
N PHE A 12 2.50 22.52 0.33
CA PHE A 12 1.54 21.86 1.23
C PHE A 12 0.07 21.96 0.77
N ALA A 13 -0.23 22.79 -0.23
CA ALA A 13 -1.59 22.94 -0.77
C ALA A 13 -1.97 21.80 -1.74
N GLY A 14 -1.00 21.16 -2.41
CA GLY A 14 -1.27 20.11 -3.40
C GLY A 14 -1.88 18.83 -2.82
N ASN A 15 -1.65 18.55 -1.54
CA ASN A 15 -2.18 17.39 -0.82
C ASN A 15 -3.48 17.67 -0.05
N ALA A 16 -3.90 18.93 0.07
CA ALA A 16 -5.14 19.30 0.77
C ALA A 16 -6.42 18.92 0.00
N ALA A 17 -6.33 18.73 -1.32
CA ALA A 17 -7.48 18.38 -2.16
C ALA A 17 -7.90 16.90 -2.08
N VAL A 18 -7.14 16.03 -1.41
CA VAL A 18 -7.42 14.58 -1.35
C VAL A 18 -8.09 14.15 -0.05
N VAL A 19 -8.26 15.06 0.92
CA VAL A 19 -8.67 14.69 2.28
C VAL A 19 -10.19 14.73 2.50
N ASP A 20 -10.97 15.37 1.62
CA ASP A 20 -12.37 15.72 1.95
C ASP A 20 -13.49 14.93 1.21
N ALA A 21 -13.23 13.74 0.67
CA ALA A 21 -14.32 12.90 0.16
C ALA A 21 -14.01 11.39 0.14
N TYR A 22 -13.90 10.76 1.30
CA TYR A 22 -14.30 9.34 1.39
C TYR A 22 -15.22 9.15 2.60
N PRO A 23 -16.49 9.58 2.52
CA PRO A 23 -17.51 9.07 3.43
C PRO A 23 -17.49 7.54 3.30
N GLY A 24 -17.37 6.82 4.43
CA GLY A 24 -17.05 5.40 4.44
C GLY A 24 -17.84 4.59 3.42
N GLY A 25 -17.14 3.72 2.66
CA GLY A 25 -17.84 2.79 1.76
C GLY A 25 -16.95 1.82 1.00
N ASP A 26 -15.81 2.25 0.46
CA ASP A 26 -15.00 1.36 -0.38
C ASP A 26 -13.49 1.67 -0.37
N PHE A 27 -12.72 0.80 0.28
CA PHE A 27 -11.25 0.87 0.35
C PHE A 27 -10.58 0.67 -1.01
N ARG A 28 -11.26 0.10 -2.00
CA ARG A 28 -10.71 -0.17 -3.34
C ARG A 28 -10.42 1.14 -4.07
N PHE A 29 -11.39 2.05 -4.05
CA PHE A 29 -11.24 3.36 -4.69
C PHE A 29 -10.14 4.17 -4.03
N GLN A 30 -10.06 4.15 -2.69
CA GLN A 30 -8.99 4.83 -1.96
C GLN A 30 -7.61 4.28 -2.36
N PHE A 31 -7.48 2.95 -2.42
CA PHE A 31 -6.22 2.32 -2.81
C PHE A 31 -5.79 2.71 -4.22
N VAL A 32 -6.65 2.53 -5.23
CA VAL A 32 -6.31 2.80 -6.63
C VAL A 32 -6.11 4.28 -6.91
N ALA A 33 -6.91 5.17 -6.29
CA ALA A 33 -6.80 6.60 -6.50
C ALA A 33 -5.42 7.13 -6.10
N GLN A 34 -4.90 6.72 -4.94
CA GLN A 34 -3.56 7.14 -4.48
C GLN A 34 -2.45 6.64 -5.42
N GLN A 35 -2.55 5.39 -5.91
CA GLN A 35 -1.59 4.86 -6.88
C GLN A 35 -1.64 5.63 -8.21
N ASN A 36 -2.85 5.94 -8.69
CA ASN A 36 -3.03 6.67 -9.93
C ASN A 36 -2.57 8.12 -9.85
N ALA A 37 -2.71 8.77 -8.69
CA ALA A 37 -2.13 10.09 -8.47
C ALA A 37 -0.60 10.08 -8.61
N ALA A 38 0.06 9.08 -7.99
CA ALA A 38 1.51 8.90 -8.13
C ALA A 38 1.92 8.61 -9.59
N ARG A 39 1.17 7.75 -10.29
CA ARG A 39 1.41 7.43 -11.71
C ARG A 39 1.23 8.64 -12.62
N ALA A 40 0.20 9.45 -12.38
CA ALA A 40 -0.07 10.66 -13.13
C ALA A 40 1.07 11.68 -13.01
N SER A 41 1.68 11.81 -11.82
CA SER A 41 2.86 12.67 -11.63
C SER A 41 4.07 12.27 -12.48
N MET A 42 4.09 11.01 -12.95
CA MET A 42 5.12 10.45 -13.83
C MET A 42 4.63 10.29 -15.29
N GLY A 43 3.44 10.79 -15.63
CA GLY A 43 2.87 10.66 -16.99
C GLY A 43 2.48 9.23 -17.38
N LEU A 44 2.32 8.32 -16.41
CA LEU A 44 1.95 6.93 -16.65
C LEU A 44 0.42 6.76 -16.75
N PRO A 45 -0.08 5.82 -17.57
CA PRO A 45 -1.51 5.57 -17.70
C PRO A 45 -2.10 5.06 -16.37
N PRO A 46 -3.37 5.35 -16.06
CA PRO A 46 -4.00 4.92 -14.81
C PRO A 46 -4.22 3.40 -14.78
N LEU A 47 -4.21 2.84 -13.57
CA LEU A 47 -4.60 1.48 -13.27
C LEU A 47 -6.12 1.40 -13.05
N VAL A 48 -6.68 0.23 -13.35
CA VAL A 48 -8.08 -0.14 -13.06
C VAL A 48 -8.09 -1.27 -12.05
N TRP A 49 -9.09 -1.29 -11.17
CA TRP A 49 -9.26 -2.39 -10.22
C TRP A 49 -9.60 -3.70 -10.92
N ASP A 50 -8.91 -4.78 -10.54
CA ASP A 50 -9.17 -6.14 -11.01
C ASP A 50 -9.51 -7.04 -9.82
N GLU A 51 -10.67 -7.69 -9.86
CA GLU A 51 -11.15 -8.52 -8.76
C GLU A 51 -10.38 -9.84 -8.58
N ARG A 52 -9.73 -10.36 -9.63
CA ARG A 52 -8.86 -11.54 -9.53
C ARG A 52 -7.60 -11.18 -8.74
N VAL A 53 -6.99 -10.04 -9.06
CA VAL A 53 -5.83 -9.53 -8.33
C VAL A 53 -6.19 -9.22 -6.88
N ALA A 54 -7.37 -8.62 -6.65
CA ALA A 54 -7.86 -8.36 -5.29
C ALA A 54 -8.06 -9.65 -4.48
N SER A 55 -8.61 -10.68 -5.11
CA SER A 55 -8.83 -11.99 -4.48
C SER A 55 -7.51 -12.66 -4.12
N TYR A 56 -6.55 -12.65 -5.04
CA TYR A 56 -5.20 -13.17 -4.80
C TYR A 56 -4.51 -12.41 -3.66
N ALA A 57 -4.53 -11.07 -3.69
CA ALA A 57 -3.93 -10.24 -2.65
C ALA A 57 -4.54 -10.50 -1.27
N ARG A 58 -5.86 -10.72 -1.21
CA ARG A 58 -6.55 -11.10 0.04
C ARG A 58 -6.08 -12.45 0.53
N TRP A 59 -6.06 -13.47 -0.32
CA TRP A 59 -5.59 -14.81 0.04
C TRP A 59 -4.15 -14.78 0.54
N TYR A 60 -3.25 -14.09 -0.18
CA TYR A 60 -1.85 -13.93 0.18
C TYR A 60 -1.69 -13.22 1.53
N ALA A 61 -2.39 -12.11 1.75
CA ALA A 61 -2.35 -11.39 3.03
C ALA A 61 -2.80 -12.26 4.21
N GLN A 62 -3.83 -13.09 4.02
CA GLN A 62 -4.29 -14.01 5.05
C GLN A 62 -3.26 -15.09 5.37
N ALA A 63 -2.55 -15.61 4.36
CA ALA A 63 -1.46 -16.57 4.56
C ALA A 63 -0.29 -15.96 5.35
N ARG A 64 0.03 -14.68 5.12
CA ARG A 64 1.19 -14.00 5.71
C ARG A 64 0.93 -13.30 7.05
N ARG A 65 -0.33 -13.11 7.45
CA ARG A 65 -0.67 -12.32 8.66
C ARG A 65 -0.06 -12.86 9.96
N GLY A 66 0.26 -14.16 10.02
CA GLY A 66 0.76 -14.85 11.21
C GLY A 66 2.22 -15.30 11.14
N ASP A 67 2.87 -15.25 9.97
CA ASP A 67 4.22 -15.79 9.81
C ASP A 67 5.34 -14.79 10.15
N CYS A 68 4.99 -13.51 10.35
CA CYS A 68 5.93 -12.43 10.65
C CYS A 68 7.10 -12.32 9.65
N ALA A 69 6.93 -12.87 8.44
CA ALA A 69 7.96 -12.93 7.43
C ALA A 69 7.82 -11.80 6.40
N LEU A 70 7.11 -10.72 6.75
CA LEU A 70 7.01 -9.53 5.90
C LEU A 70 8.42 -8.93 5.76
N LEU A 71 8.96 -8.95 4.53
CA LEU A 71 10.34 -8.54 4.23
C LEU A 71 10.52 -7.01 4.18
N SER A 72 9.58 -6.23 4.72
CA SER A 72 9.78 -4.78 4.79
C SER A 72 10.69 -4.44 5.95
N ILE A 73 11.56 -3.46 5.73
CA ILE A 73 12.56 -3.00 6.68
C ILE A 73 11.86 -2.06 7.68
N SER A 74 11.01 -2.62 8.52
CA SER A 74 10.32 -1.91 9.60
C SER A 74 10.74 -2.51 10.94
N ILE A 75 10.95 -1.67 11.95
CA ILE A 75 11.26 -2.09 13.33
C ILE A 75 10.16 -3.05 13.85
N SER A 76 8.92 -2.86 13.42
CA SER A 76 7.78 -3.72 13.75
C SER A 76 7.91 -5.13 13.17
N ALA A 77 8.50 -5.28 11.98
CA ALA A 77 8.71 -6.57 11.32
C ALA A 77 9.83 -7.38 12.00
N LEU A 78 10.91 -6.71 12.42
CA LEU A 78 11.99 -7.34 13.21
C LEU A 78 11.47 -7.90 14.53
N ARG A 79 10.61 -7.14 15.23
CA ARG A 79 10.00 -7.59 16.49
C ARG A 79 9.11 -8.82 16.31
N CYS A 80 8.28 -8.82 15.28
CA CYS A 80 7.39 -9.94 14.96
C CYS A 80 8.20 -11.23 14.68
N ARG A 81 9.28 -11.13 13.89
CA ARG A 81 10.13 -12.27 13.53
C ARG A 81 10.82 -12.90 14.74
N MET A 82 11.28 -12.09 15.70
CA MET A 82 11.89 -12.62 16.93
C MET A 82 10.89 -13.35 17.83
N GLN A 83 9.60 -13.02 17.75
CA GLN A 83 8.54 -13.63 18.57
C GLN A 83 7.92 -14.89 17.96
N SER A 84 7.89 -15.02 16.64
CA SER A 84 7.14 -16.13 16.01
C SER A 84 7.90 -17.45 15.99
N GLY A 85 9.24 -17.45 15.99
CA GLY A 85 10.04 -18.68 15.85
C GLY A 85 9.78 -19.47 14.56
N ASN A 86 8.90 -18.98 13.69
CA ASN A 86 8.43 -19.67 12.50
C ASN A 86 9.42 -19.43 11.36
N PRO A 87 9.92 -20.49 10.70
CA PRO A 87 10.72 -20.32 9.51
C PRO A 87 9.88 -19.64 8.42
N PRO A 88 10.47 -18.74 7.60
CA PRO A 88 9.73 -18.06 6.55
C PRO A 88 9.20 -19.08 5.55
N VAL A 89 7.87 -19.10 5.33
CA VAL A 89 7.25 -19.89 4.26
C VAL A 89 7.82 -19.40 2.92
N LYS A 90 8.29 -20.33 2.07
CA LYS A 90 8.90 -19.98 0.78
C LYS A 90 7.85 -19.34 -0.14
N ALA A 91 8.25 -18.30 -0.87
CA ALA A 91 7.38 -17.58 -1.81
C ALA A 91 6.79 -18.50 -2.89
N GLU A 92 7.55 -19.49 -3.35
CA GLU A 92 7.11 -20.49 -4.34
C GLU A 92 5.97 -21.37 -3.81
N GLU A 93 6.00 -21.80 -2.54
CA GLU A 93 4.90 -22.57 -1.94
C GLU A 93 3.60 -21.76 -1.86
N ILE A 94 3.72 -20.44 -1.75
CA ILE A 94 2.58 -19.52 -1.74
C ILE A 94 2.09 -19.24 -3.16
N LEU A 95 2.97 -19.18 -4.16
CA LEU A 95 2.55 -19.01 -5.56
C LEU A 95 1.82 -20.25 -6.10
N GLU A 96 2.29 -21.45 -5.77
CA GLU A 96 1.73 -22.73 -6.22
C GLU A 96 0.34 -23.05 -5.64
N ARG A 97 -0.04 -22.41 -4.53
CA ARG A 97 -1.33 -22.66 -3.84
C ARG A 97 -2.42 -21.63 -4.14
N GLY A 98 -2.10 -20.56 -4.86
CA GLY A 98 -2.96 -19.38 -4.95
C GLY A 98 -3.35 -18.95 -6.37
N LEU A 99 -2.84 -19.59 -7.42
CA LEU A 99 -3.17 -19.32 -8.82
C LEU A 99 -4.18 -20.32 -9.38
#